data_AF-L1J1I4-F1
#
_entry.id   AF-L1J1I4-F1
#
_cell.length_a   1.000
_cell.length_b   1.000
_cell.length_c   1.000
_cell.angle_alpha   90.00
_cell.angle_beta   90.00
_cell.angle_gamma   90.00
#
_symmetry.space_group_name_H-M   'P 1'
#
loop_
_entity.id
_entity.type
_entity.pdbx_description
1 polymer ?
#
loop_
_entity_poly.entity_id
_entity_poly.type
_entity_poly.pdbx_seq_one_letter_code
_entity_poly.pdbx_strand_id
1 'polypeptide(L)'
;MDGQDEENLLLCDGCNKGFHIFCHQPALEEIPDGEWLCSSCAFVRNIECEVCRRRDGENELILCDRCDKGWHMKCLDPPLRCVPQEEWFCEACS
;
A
#
# COMPACT_ATOMS: atom_id res chain seq x y z
N MET A 1 10.26 24.55 22.48
CA MET A 1 9.95 23.13 22.26
C MET A 1 8.75 23.15 21.37
N ASP A 2 9.07 23.15 20.09
CA ASP A 2 8.43 23.91 19.05
C ASP A 2 7.40 23.00 18.40
N GLY A 3 6.12 23.34 18.49
CA GLY A 3 5.01 22.55 17.95
C GLY A 3 4.88 22.64 16.43
N GLN A 4 5.98 22.40 15.71
CA GLN A 4 6.04 22.46 14.23
C GLN A 4 5.82 21.10 13.56
N ASP A 5 5.48 20.06 14.33
CA ASP A 5 5.28 18.69 13.84
C ASP A 5 3.83 18.37 13.43
N GLU A 6 2.84 19.19 13.82
CA GLU A 6 1.41 18.86 13.64
C GLU A 6 0.82 19.40 12.32
N GLU A 7 1.31 20.53 11.81
CA GLU A 7 0.76 21.23 10.64
C GLU A 7 1.26 20.68 9.29
N ASN A 8 2.30 19.84 9.31
CA ASN A 8 3.01 19.33 8.13
C ASN A 8 2.84 17.81 7.96
N LEU A 9 1.80 17.24 8.57
CA LEU A 9 1.47 15.82 8.51
C LEU A 9 0.52 15.52 7.35
N LEU A 10 1.01 14.77 6.38
CA LEU A 10 0.27 14.29 5.22
C LEU A 10 -0.29 12.89 5.49
N LEU A 11 -1.59 12.70 5.27
CA LEU A 11 -2.27 11.42 5.43
C LEU A 11 -2.46 10.75 4.07
N CYS A 12 -2.08 9.48 3.96
CA CYS A 12 -2.37 8.67 2.77
C CYS A 12 -3.83 8.24 2.76
N ASP A 13 -4.57 8.60 1.70
CA ASP A 13 -5.99 8.28 1.57
C ASP A 13 -6.27 6.76 1.47
N GLY A 14 -5.30 5.98 0.99
CA GLY A 14 -5.43 4.52 0.84
C GLY A 14 -5.16 3.70 2.11
N CYS A 15 -4.33 4.18 3.04
CA CYS A 15 -3.96 3.41 4.25
C CYS A 15 -4.02 4.19 5.57
N ASN A 16 -4.41 5.47 5.53
CA ASN A 16 -4.47 6.39 6.67
C ASN A 16 -3.15 6.55 7.44
N LYS A 17 -2.00 6.18 6.85
CA LYS A 17 -0.69 6.44 7.46
C LYS A 17 -0.32 7.91 7.29
N GLY A 18 0.14 8.51 8.39
CA GLY A 18 0.67 9.87 8.41
C GLY A 18 2.17 9.92 8.13
N PHE A 19 2.59 10.89 7.32
CA PHE A 19 3.98 11.15 6.95
C PHE A 19 4.23 12.66 7.00
N HIS A 20 5.36 13.11 7.55
CA HIS A 20 5.73 14.51 7.43
C HIS A 20 6.13 14.84 5.99
N ILE A 21 5.60 15.91 5.42
CA ILE A 21 5.87 16.32 4.02
C ILE A 21 7.37 16.49 3.74
N PHE A 22 8.15 16.95 4.71
CA PHE A 22 9.59 17.16 4.57
C PHE A 22 10.43 15.89 4.72
N CYS A 23 9.91 14.86 5.38
CA CYS A 23 10.60 13.57 5.55
C CYS A 23 10.23 12.57 4.46
N HIS A 24 9.15 12.81 3.73
CA HIS A 24 8.78 12.06 2.55
C HIS A 24 9.85 12.20 1.46
N GLN A 25 10.05 11.18 0.63
CA GLN A 25 10.94 11.25 -0.54
C GLN A 25 10.11 11.04 -1.81
N PRO A 26 10.03 12.04 -2.71
CA PRO A 26 10.63 13.38 -2.63
C PRO A 26 10.02 14.25 -1.52
N ALA A 27 10.83 15.16 -0.96
CA ALA A 27 10.37 16.11 0.06
C ALA A 27 9.37 17.07 -0.59
N LEU A 28 8.21 17.19 0.04
CA LEU A 28 7.13 18.06 -0.37
C LEU A 28 7.28 19.39 0.40
N GLU A 29 7.22 20.51 -0.32
CA GLU A 29 7.29 21.86 0.26
C GLU A 29 5.93 22.30 0.84
N GLU A 30 4.84 21.73 0.34
CA GLU A 30 3.46 22.01 0.74
C GLU A 30 2.60 20.73 0.72
N ILE A 31 1.51 20.74 1.49
CA ILE A 31 0.51 19.67 1.44
C ILE A 31 -0.23 19.76 0.09
N PRO A 32 -0.16 18.72 -0.78
CA PRO A 32 -0.86 18.74 -2.05
C PRO A 32 -2.38 18.80 -1.85
N ASP A 33 -3.07 19.51 -2.73
CA ASP A 33 -4.53 19.56 -2.77
C ASP A 33 -5.10 18.28 -3.43
N GLY A 34 -6.13 17.69 -2.82
CA GLY A 34 -6.81 16.49 -3.34
C GLY A 34 -6.32 15.16 -2.75
N GLU A 35 -6.54 14.07 -3.49
CA GLU A 35 -6.18 12.71 -3.06
C GLU A 35 -4.67 12.48 -3.16
N TRP A 36 -4.03 12.17 -2.03
CA TRP A 36 -2.63 11.76 -1.99
C TRP A 36 -2.48 10.33 -1.51
N LEU A 37 -1.64 9.57 -2.22
CA LEU A 37 -1.29 8.20 -1.88
C LEU A 37 0.20 8.10 -1.61
N CYS A 38 0.57 7.45 -0.51
CA CYS A 38 1.96 7.13 -0.24
C CYS A 38 2.53 6.19 -1.31
N SER A 39 3.85 6.14 -1.43
CA SER A 39 4.55 5.30 -2.41
C SER A 39 4.07 3.84 -2.41
N SER A 40 3.76 3.28 -1.23
CA SER A 40 3.23 1.92 -1.11
C SER A 40 1.81 1.80 -1.68
N CYS A 41 0.89 2.72 -1.35
CA CYS A 41 -0.48 2.68 -1.89
C CYS A 41 -0.51 3.01 -3.38
N ALA A 42 0.29 3.97 -3.83
CA ALA A 42 0.45 4.29 -5.24
C ALA A 42 1.00 3.08 -6.03
N PHE A 43 1.94 2.34 -5.43
CA PHE A 43 2.45 1.10 -6.00
C PHE A 43 1.37 0.01 -6.05
N VAL A 44 0.70 -0.28 -4.92
CA VAL A 44 -0.34 -1.33 -4.80
C VAL A 44 -1.49 -1.11 -5.79
N ARG A 45 -1.93 0.13 -6.03
CA ARG A 45 -2.98 0.43 -7.03
C ARG A 45 -2.60 0.11 -8.46
N ASN A 46 -1.30 0.01 -8.76
CA ASN A 46 -0.81 -0.41 -10.05
C ASN A 46 -0.61 -1.93 -10.17
N ILE A 47 -0.74 -2.67 -9.05
CA ILE A 47 -0.58 -4.12 -9.05
C ILE A 47 -1.86 -4.80 -9.50
N GLU A 48 -1.72 -5.65 -10.51
CA GLU A 48 -2.81 -6.48 -11.02
C GLU A 48 -2.81 -7.84 -10.32
N CYS A 49 -4.00 -8.34 -9.98
CA CYS A 49 -4.14 -9.69 -9.45
C CYS A 49 -3.78 -10.72 -10.53
N GLU A 50 -2.82 -11.60 -10.25
CA GLU A 50 -2.38 -12.62 -11.22
C GLU A 50 -3.45 -13.69 -11.52
N VAL A 51 -4.50 -13.79 -10.70
CA VAL A 51 -5.62 -14.73 -10.89
C VAL A 51 -6.74 -14.11 -11.72
N CYS A 52 -7.28 -12.97 -11.30
CA CYS A 52 -8.44 -12.35 -11.96
C CYS A 52 -8.08 -11.27 -13.00
N ARG A 53 -6.80 -10.89 -13.09
CA ARG A 53 -6.28 -9.85 -14.00
C ARG A 53 -6.93 -8.48 -13.79
N ARG A 54 -7.30 -8.15 -12.55
CA ARG A 54 -7.91 -6.86 -12.18
C ARG A 54 -7.05 -6.11 -11.17
N ARG A 55 -7.12 -4.77 -11.24
CA ARG A 55 -6.44 -3.81 -10.35
C ARG A 55 -7.37 -3.21 -9.28
N ASP A 56 -8.53 -3.81 -9.09
CA ASP A 56 -9.50 -3.36 -8.07
C ASP A 56 -9.16 -3.93 -6.69
N GLY A 57 -9.88 -3.51 -5.63
CA GLY A 57 -9.80 -4.20 -4.33
C GLY A 57 -8.44 -4.09 -3.63
N GLU A 58 -7.82 -2.90 -3.68
CA GLU A 58 -6.51 -2.59 -3.08
C GLU A 58 -6.40 -2.98 -1.60
N ASN A 59 -7.48 -2.90 -0.82
CA ASN A 59 -7.50 -3.33 0.60
C ASN A 59 -7.48 -4.85 0.80
N GLU A 60 -7.80 -5.63 -0.22
CA GLU A 60 -7.83 -7.11 -0.18
C GLU A 60 -6.69 -7.71 -1.00
N LEU A 61 -5.69 -6.93 -1.38
CA LEU A 61 -4.57 -7.38 -2.23
C LEU A 61 -3.33 -7.66 -1.36
N ILE A 62 -2.80 -8.87 -1.47
CA ILE A 62 -1.55 -9.30 -0.82
C ILE A 62 -0.43 -9.40 -1.85
N LEU A 63 0.76 -8.95 -1.47
CA LEU A 63 1.97 -9.03 -2.29
C LEU A 63 2.83 -10.22 -1.87
N CYS A 64 3.43 -10.91 -2.83
CA CYS A 64 4.42 -11.95 -2.56
C CYS A 64 5.77 -11.33 -2.21
N ASP A 65 6.32 -11.68 -1.05
CA ASP A 65 7.58 -11.12 -0.52
C ASP A 65 8.81 -11.48 -1.39
N ARG A 66 8.68 -12.44 -2.32
CA ARG A 66 9.76 -12.85 -3.24
C ARG A 66 9.71 -12.20 -4.61
N CYS A 67 8.52 -11.94 -5.16
CA CYS A 67 8.37 -11.52 -6.56
C CYS A 67 7.56 -10.23 -6.75
N ASP A 68 7.11 -9.61 -5.67
CA ASP A 68 6.35 -8.35 -5.64
C ASP A 68 5.06 -8.35 -6.47
N LYS A 69 4.61 -9.53 -6.92
CA LYS A 69 3.33 -9.71 -7.60
C LYS A 69 2.18 -9.69 -6.59
N GLY A 70 0.98 -9.37 -7.06
CA GLY A 70 -0.20 -9.24 -6.22
C GLY A 70 -1.29 -10.27 -6.48
N TRP A 71 -2.01 -10.61 -5.41
CA TRP A 71 -3.17 -11.48 -5.45
C TRP A 71 -4.26 -10.92 -4.54
N HIS A 72 -5.52 -11.00 -4.98
CA HIS A 72 -6.60 -10.78 -4.02
C HIS A 72 -6.67 -11.95 -3.05
N MET A 73 -6.81 -11.65 -1.77
CA MET A 73 -7.02 -12.63 -0.70
C MET A 73 -8.15 -13.61 -1.04
N LYS A 74 -9.22 -13.14 -1.69
CA LYS A 74 -10.35 -13.96 -2.15
C LYS A 74 -10.11 -14.78 -3.43
N CYS A 75 -9.09 -14.43 -4.21
CA CYS A 75 -8.73 -15.12 -5.44
C CYS A 75 -7.70 -16.24 -5.21
N LEU A 76 -7.12 -16.31 -4.02
CA LEU A 76 -6.25 -17.40 -3.60
C LEU A 76 -7.07 -18.66 -3.28
N ASP A 77 -6.46 -19.83 -3.44
CA ASP A 77 -7.00 -21.12 -3.01
C ASP A 77 -6.04 -21.78 -2.02
N PRO A 78 -6.37 -21.86 -0.72
CA PRO A 78 -7.57 -21.33 -0.07
C PRO A 78 -7.55 -19.79 0.08
N PRO A 79 -8.74 -19.14 0.14
CA PRO A 79 -8.80 -17.69 0.28
C PRO A 79 -8.36 -17.23 1.66
N LEU A 80 -7.56 -16.17 1.70
CA LEU A 80 -7.13 -15.53 2.93
C LEU A 80 -8.27 -14.68 3.51
N ARG A 81 -8.42 -14.70 4.84
CA ARG A 81 -9.41 -13.88 5.57
C ARG A 81 -8.80 -12.62 6.18
N CYS A 82 -7.48 -12.60 6.31
CA CYS A 82 -6.71 -11.51 6.90
C CYS A 82 -5.31 -11.53 6.28
N VAL A 83 -4.63 -10.39 6.32
CA VAL A 83 -3.21 -10.30 5.98
C VAL A 83 -2.43 -11.18 6.97
N PRO A 84 -1.57 -12.12 6.49
CA PRO A 84 -0.74 -12.93 7.36
C PRO A 84 0.24 -12.04 8.13
N GLN A 85 0.57 -12.45 9.35
CA GLN A 85 1.49 -11.71 10.21
C GLN A 85 2.96 -11.97 9.85
N GLU A 86 3.21 -13.05 9.10
CA GLU A 86 4.52 -13.49 8.60
C GLU A 86 4.63 -13.26 7.09
N GLU A 87 5.82 -13.48 6.53
CA GLU A 87 6.07 -13.41 5.09
C GLU A 87 5.12 -14.34 4.31
N TRP A 88 4.54 -13.81 3.23
CA TRP A 88 3.67 -14.58 2.35
C TRP A 88 4.32 -14.77 0.98
N PHE A 89 4.31 -16.01 0.51
CA PHE A 89 4.81 -16.39 -0.80
C PHE A 89 3.69 -16.96 -1.65
N CYS A 90 3.64 -16.55 -2.91
CA CYS A 90 2.72 -17.14 -3.88
C CYS A 90 3.11 -18.59 -4.21
N GLU A 91 2.18 -19.35 -4.80
CA GLU A 91 2.40 -20.75 -5.18
C GLU A 91 3.62 -20.96 -6.09
N ALA A 92 3.97 -19.97 -6.93
CA ALA A 92 5.13 -20.04 -7.81
C ALA A 92 6.48 -19.82 -7.08
N CYS A 93 6.46 -19.23 -5.88
CA CYS A 93 7.63 -18.87 -5.09
C CYS A 93 7.82 -19.72 -3.82
N SER A 94 6.80 -20.50 -3.44
CA SER A 94 6.80 -21.39 -2.28
C SER A 94 7.80 -22.53 -2.41
#